data_AF-W2D092-F1
#
_entry.id   AF-W2D092-F1
#
_cell.length_a   1.000
_cell.length_b   1.000
_cell.length_c   1.000
_cell.angle_alpha   90.00
_cell.angle_beta   90.00
_cell.angle_gamma   90.00
#
_symmetry.space_group_name_H-M   'P 1'
#
loop_
_entity.id
_entity.type
_entity.pdbx_description
1 polymer ?
#
loop_
_entity_poly.entity_id
_entity_poly.type
_entity_poly.pdbx_seq_one_letter_code
_entity_poly.pdbx_strand_id
1 'polypeptide(L)' 'HTAKLSYKNLSELLIQEMEIKDRTAKRYIAYMREQGILSQDTAGYYQKGERCRT' A
#
# COMPACT_ATOMS: atom_id res chain seq x y z
N HIS A 1 -7.80 14.85 -4.04
CA HIS A 1 -8.39 13.66 -3.40
C HIS A 1 -7.31 12.61 -3.21
N THR A 2 -6.87 12.36 -1.98
CA THR A 2 -5.99 11.22 -1.68
C THR A 2 -6.87 9.97 -1.66
N ALA A 3 -6.73 9.11 -2.66
CA ALA A 3 -7.51 7.87 -2.72
C ALA A 3 -7.12 6.99 -1.51
N LYS A 4 -8.12 6.63 -0.71
CA LYS A 4 -7.98 5.68 0.41
C LYS A 4 -8.22 4.28 -0.13
N LEU A 5 -7.24 3.39 0.01
CA LEU A 5 -7.31 2.03 -0.52
C LEU A 5 -7.48 1.01 0.61
N SER A 6 -8.37 0.05 0.44
CA SER A 6 -8.41 -1.12 1.31
C SER A 6 -7.16 -1.98 1.09
N TYR A 7 -6.81 -2.83 2.05
CA TYR A 7 -5.69 -3.78 1.87
C TYR A 7 -5.87 -4.66 0.62
N LYS A 8 -7.10 -5.13 0.39
CA LYS A 8 -7.45 -5.97 -0.76
C LYS A 8 -7.16 -5.23 -2.07
N ASN A 9 -7.72 -4.02 -2.22
CA ASN A 9 -7.54 -3.24 -3.44
C ASN A 9 -6.08 -2.86 -3.66
N LEU A 10 -5.35 -2.50 -2.59
CA LEU A 10 -3.93 -2.18 -2.68
C LEU A 10 -3.09 -3.39 -3.11
N SER A 11 -3.38 -4.56 -2.56
CA SER A 11 -2.70 -5.81 -2.93
C SER A 11 -2.99 -6.19 -4.38
N GLU A 12 -4.25 -6.10 -4.82
CA GLU A 12 -4.67 -6.38 -6.20
C GLU A 12 -4.00 -5.42 -7.20
N LEU A 13 -3.96 -4.12 -6.90
CA LEU A 13 -3.28 -3.13 -7.72
C LEU A 13 -1.78 -3.43 -7.86
N LEU A 14 -1.10 -3.76 -6.76
CA LEU A 14 0.33 -4.11 -6.82
C LEU A 14 0.58 -5.38 -7.64
N ILE A 15 -0.29 -6.38 -7.52
CA ILE A 15 -0.21 -7.62 -8.31
C ILE A 15 -0.36 -7.31 -9.80
N GLN A 16 -1.34 -6.48 -10.17
CA GLN A 16 -1.65 -6.17 -11.56
C GLN A 16 -0.58 -5.26 -12.19
N GLU A 17 -0.23 -4.16 -11.54
CA GLU A 17 0.66 -3.14 -12.11
C GLU A 17 2.13 -3.56 -12.13
N MET A 18 2.54 -4.43 -11.21
CA MET A 18 3.94 -4.89 -11.12
C MET A 18 4.14 -6.34 -11.59
N GLU A 19 3.07 -7.03 -12.00
CA GLU A 19 3.07 -8.44 -12.41
C GLU A 19 3.70 -9.37 -11.35
N ILE A 20 3.46 -9.09 -10.07
CA ILE A 20 3.99 -9.86 -8.94
C ILE A 20 2.95 -10.78 -8.32
N LYS A 21 3.40 -11.83 -7.61
CA LYS A 21 2.51 -12.71 -6.85
C LYS A 21 2.01 -12.03 -5.58
N ASP A 22 0.84 -12.47 -5.10
CA ASP A 22 0.20 -12.01 -3.87
C ASP A 22 1.18 -11.96 -2.67
N ARG A 23 1.95 -13.03 -2.45
CA ARG A 23 2.95 -13.06 -1.37
C ARG A 23 3.95 -11.91 -1.45
N THR A 24 4.38 -11.51 -2.65
CA THR A 24 5.33 -10.40 -2.85
C THR A 24 4.63 -9.07 -2.62
N ALA A 25 3.42 -8.88 -3.13
CA ALA A 25 2.63 -7.67 -2.90
C ALA A 25 2.43 -7.40 -1.40
N LYS A 26 2.10 -8.44 -0.62
CA LYS A 26 1.94 -8.33 0.84
C LYS A 26 3.24 -7.91 1.54
N ARG A 27 4.39 -8.43 1.11
CA ARG A 27 5.71 -8.03 1.65
C ARG A 27 6.03 -6.59 1.28
N TYR A 28 5.69 -6.15 0.08
CA TYR A 28 5.88 -4.75 -0.34
C TYR A 28 5.00 -3.79 0.47
N ILE A 29 3.73 -4.12 0.72
CA ILE A 29 2.86 -3.30 1.57
C ILE A 29 3.43 -3.18 2.98
N ALA A 30 3.87 -4.30 3.58
CA ALA A 30 4.49 -4.30 4.90
C ALA A 30 5.76 -3.43 4.93
N TYR A 31 6.65 -3.63 3.95
CA TYR A 31 7.87 -2.84 3.81
C TYR A 31 7.58 -1.34 3.63
N MET A 32 6.66 -0.98 2.73
CA MET A 32 6.31 0.42 2.49
C MET A 32 5.70 1.08 3.74
N ARG A 33 4.96 0.32 4.55
CA ARG A 33 4.45 0.81 5.84
C ARG A 33 5.57 1.01 6.85
N GLU A 34 6.46 0.02 7.01
CA GLU A 34 7.63 0.11 7.90
C GLU A 34 8.55 1.28 7.52
N GLN A 35 8.68 1.55 6.22
CA GLN A 35 9.45 2.68 5.70
C GLN A 35 8.72 4.02 5.74
N GLY A 36 7.46 4.08 6.23
CA GLY A 36 6.68 5.32 6.28
C GLY A 36 6.26 5.87 4.92
N ILE A 37 6.34 5.06 3.86
CA ILE A 37 5.86 5.38 2.50
C ILE A 37 4.33 5.23 2.44
N LEU A 38 3.79 4.24 3.16
CA LEU A 38 2.35 4.09 3.38
C LEU A 38 2.02 4.33 4.84
N SER A 39 0.87 4.94 5.11
CA SER A 39 0.23 4.95 6.42
C SER A 39 -1.14 4.29 6.34
N GLN A 40 -1.63 3.82 7.49
CA GLN A 40 -2.96 3.24 7.61
C GLN A 40 -3.79 4.12 8.56
N ASP A 41 -4.99 4.51 8.15
CA ASP A 41 -5.90 5.27 9.01
C ASP A 41 -6.60 4.38 10.05
N THR A 42 -7.33 4.99 10.97
CA THR A 42 -8.06 4.27 12.03
C THR A 42 -9.17 3.37 11.51
N ALA A 43 -9.62 3.57 10.26
CA ALA A 43 -10.60 2.73 9.59
C ALA A 43 -9.95 1.59 8.78
N GLY A 44 -8.62 1.46 8.82
CA GLY A 44 -7.88 0.38 8.18
C GLY A 44 -7.52 0.64 6.70
N TYR A 45 -7.77 1.84 6.18
CA TYR A 45 -7.44 2.21 4.80
C TYR A 45 -6.01 2.71 4.68
N TYR A 46 -5.35 2.33 3.60
CA TYR A 46 -4.01 2.74 3.24
C TYR A 46 -4.04 4.06 2.48
N GLN A 47 -3.09 4.93 2.82
CA GLN A 47 -2.87 6.24 2.20
C GLN A 47 -1.37 6.55 2.14
N LYS A 48 -1.01 7.64 1.47
CA LYS A 48 0.38 8.12 1.43
C LYS A 48 0.88 8.38 2.85
N GLY A 49 2.06 7.86 3.17
CA GLY A 49 2.79 8.16 4.39
C GLY A 49 3.70 9.37 4.23
N GLU A 50 4.29 9.84 5.33
CA GLU A 50 5.11 11.05 5.39
C GLU A 50 6.37 11.00 4.50
N ARG A 51 6.86 9.79 4.18
CA ARG A 51 8.04 9.59 3.32
C ARG A 51 7.68 9.42 1.83
N CYS A 52 6.39 9.38 1.49
CA CYS A 52 5.93 9.37 0.11
C CYS A 52 5.90 10.80 -0.45
N ARG A 53 7.07 11.28 -0.90
CA ARG A 53 7.21 12.56 -1.61
C ARG A 53 6.94 12.31 -3.10
N THR A 54 5.95 13.03 -3.64
CA THR A 54 5.63 13.09 -5.08
C THR A 54 6.21 14.33 -5.72
#